data_AF-A0A069RFT5-F1
#
_entry.id   AF-A0A069RFT5-F1
#
_cell.length_a   1.000
_cell.length_b   1.000
_cell.length_c   1.000
_cell.angle_alpha   90.00
_cell.angle_beta   90.00
_cell.angle_gamma   90.00
#
_symmetry.space_group_name_H-M   'P 1'
#
loop_
_entity.id
_entity.type
_entity.pdbx_description
1 polymer ?
#
loop_
_entity_poly.entity_id
_entity_poly.type
_entity_poly.pdbx_seq_one_letter_code
_entity_poly.pdbx_strand_id
1 'polypeptide(L)'
;MDKFIHIVFGDSAAGVLRYFLNKGEHEFNGKVINFSDDFSIGPIYEIDTEEGFRRRLEWFRSVFEKIGELDWFEEAAKGIVDSYEKVRSVGQGANIIVWHGENASNQAGLRYLSSVLDEKDMYELDISKAIGTVRGENEYIPRSLAEMSPEDIGDIIFHVKKVEKEKHAALKEEWKHLRDSPENLRILKGEGVFGVNDEYYDDEILLSCTYNFKKAARVIGKIMGKSEQLIGDMYIDYRLRALIESKKIEGRGSIKRMRDFDVRVKYSLNEFFKALFKKECDKDEDGFYHYLIEENEYGLEVDTVYIGDWWKRVDMSNKLILDYDDSNMFSLTWFKEGVELIRINHVLIGRAEYKTEEYVDENGENVKEESVVLHMDNGSNQYIQIQMRPHMSIRLGSRECPNQ
;
A
#
# COMPACT_ATOMS: atom_id res chain seq x y z
N MET A 1 -24.30 -40.15 -8.42
CA MET A 1 -22.98 -39.82 -8.99
C MET A 1 -22.90 -38.32 -9.07
N ASP A 2 -21.86 -37.72 -8.51
CA ASP A 2 -21.64 -36.27 -8.61
C ASP A 2 -21.55 -35.89 -10.10
N LYS A 3 -22.43 -35.00 -10.56
CA LYS A 3 -22.53 -34.63 -11.98
C LYS A 3 -21.43 -33.66 -12.40
N PHE A 4 -20.95 -32.85 -11.45
CA PHE A 4 -19.96 -31.81 -11.66
C PHE A 4 -18.88 -31.81 -10.57
N ILE A 5 -17.71 -31.27 -10.93
CA ILE A 5 -16.66 -30.88 -10.00
C ILE A 5 -16.56 -29.36 -10.03
N HIS A 6 -16.82 -28.71 -8.91
CA HIS A 6 -16.74 -27.26 -8.77
C HIS A 6 -15.34 -26.90 -8.26
N ILE A 7 -14.62 -26.05 -8.99
CA ILE A 7 -13.36 -25.48 -8.53
C ILE A 7 -13.62 -24.03 -8.17
N VAL A 8 -13.29 -23.67 -6.94
CA VAL A 8 -13.46 -22.31 -6.38
C VAL A 8 -12.17 -21.87 -5.69
N PHE A 9 -11.94 -20.57 -5.64
CA PHE A 9 -10.71 -20.00 -5.07
C PHE A 9 -10.93 -19.54 -3.63
N GLY A 10 -10.21 -20.15 -2.68
CA GLY A 10 -10.20 -19.80 -1.26
C GLY A 10 -11.24 -20.51 -0.39
N ASP A 11 -10.91 -20.69 0.89
CA ASP A 11 -11.71 -21.46 1.86
C ASP A 11 -13.11 -20.89 2.08
N SER A 12 -13.24 -19.57 2.16
CA SER A 12 -14.54 -18.90 2.32
C SER A 12 -15.46 -19.18 1.13
N ALA A 13 -14.96 -19.05 -0.11
CA ALA A 13 -15.72 -19.36 -1.32
C ALA A 13 -16.19 -20.83 -1.34
N ALA A 14 -15.30 -21.74 -0.96
CA ALA A 14 -15.61 -23.16 -0.86
C ALA A 14 -16.63 -23.47 0.24
N GLY A 15 -16.57 -22.75 1.36
CA GLY A 15 -17.55 -22.84 2.44
C GLY A 15 -18.95 -22.44 1.99
N VAL A 16 -19.10 -21.25 1.38
CA VAL A 16 -20.39 -20.74 0.90
C VAL A 16 -20.99 -21.66 -0.15
N LEU A 17 -20.20 -22.11 -1.14
CA LEU A 17 -20.71 -23.01 -2.17
C LEU A 17 -21.12 -24.37 -1.60
N ARG A 18 -20.32 -25.00 -0.74
CA ARG A 18 -20.69 -26.27 -0.10
C ARG A 18 -21.98 -26.15 0.69
N TYR A 19 -22.17 -25.04 1.40
CA TYR A 19 -23.40 -24.79 2.15
C TYR A 19 -24.61 -24.72 1.21
N PHE A 20 -24.50 -24.02 0.08
CA PHE A 20 -25.55 -23.96 -0.93
C PHE A 20 -25.87 -25.35 -1.53
N LEU A 21 -24.84 -26.07 -2.02
CA LEU A 21 -25.02 -27.39 -2.66
C LEU A 21 -25.63 -28.44 -1.71
N ASN A 22 -25.45 -28.29 -0.39
CA ASN A 22 -25.99 -29.21 0.61
C ASN A 22 -27.46 -28.91 1.00
N LYS A 23 -28.07 -27.81 0.54
CA LYS A 23 -29.46 -27.46 0.90
C LYS A 23 -30.54 -28.23 0.12
N GLY A 24 -30.19 -28.97 -0.93
CA GLY A 24 -31.13 -29.79 -1.68
C GLY A 24 -30.53 -30.40 -2.94
N GLU A 25 -31.30 -31.22 -3.65
CA GLU A 25 -30.88 -31.70 -4.97
C GLU A 25 -31.15 -30.63 -6.04
N HIS A 26 -30.11 -30.25 -6.79
CA HIS A 26 -30.24 -29.43 -7.98
C HIS A 26 -29.38 -29.97 -9.14
N GLU A 27 -29.63 -29.46 -10.35
CA GLU A 27 -28.99 -29.96 -11.58
C GLU A 27 -27.46 -29.93 -11.52
N PHE A 28 -26.92 -28.88 -10.91
CA PHE A 28 -25.49 -28.65 -10.72
C PHE A 28 -24.90 -29.30 -9.45
N ASN A 29 -25.54 -30.31 -8.85
CA ASN A 29 -24.97 -30.98 -7.66
C ASN A 29 -23.62 -31.63 -8.01
N GLY A 30 -22.64 -31.47 -7.12
CA GLY A 30 -21.29 -31.92 -7.38
C GLY A 30 -20.32 -31.76 -6.20
N LYS A 31 -19.10 -32.26 -6.39
CA LYS A 31 -18.01 -32.13 -5.42
C LYS A 31 -17.37 -30.74 -5.54
N VAL A 32 -17.03 -30.14 -4.40
CA VAL A 32 -16.27 -28.88 -4.37
C VAL A 32 -14.79 -29.15 -4.10
N ILE A 33 -13.92 -28.67 -4.98
CA ILE A 33 -12.47 -28.55 -4.79
C ILE A 33 -12.20 -27.09 -4.39
N ASN A 34 -11.64 -26.89 -3.20
CA ASN A 34 -11.05 -25.62 -2.83
C ASN A 34 -9.66 -25.52 -3.47
N PHE A 35 -9.43 -24.44 -4.22
CA PHE A 35 -8.12 -24.03 -4.70
C PHE A 35 -7.60 -22.90 -3.81
N SER A 36 -6.75 -23.24 -2.84
CA SER A 36 -6.30 -22.36 -1.76
C SER A 36 -5.12 -21.45 -2.12
N ASP A 37 -4.59 -21.54 -3.34
CA ASP A 37 -3.44 -20.75 -3.75
C ASP A 37 -3.85 -19.36 -4.28
N ASP A 38 -3.03 -18.34 -4.00
CA ASP A 38 -3.27 -16.96 -4.45
C ASP A 38 -2.33 -16.56 -5.58
N PHE A 39 -2.83 -16.64 -6.82
CA PHE A 39 -2.08 -16.26 -8.01
C PHE A 39 -1.96 -14.75 -8.22
N SER A 40 -2.45 -13.89 -7.33
CA SER A 40 -2.13 -12.46 -7.40
C SER A 40 -0.73 -12.14 -6.88
N ILE A 41 -0.14 -13.03 -6.07
CA ILE A 41 1.13 -12.81 -5.38
C ILE A 41 2.09 -14.01 -5.48
N GLY A 42 3.36 -13.77 -5.14
CA GLY A 42 4.45 -14.75 -5.12
C GLY A 42 4.87 -15.26 -6.50
N PRO A 43 6.06 -15.87 -6.64
CA PRO A 43 6.54 -16.31 -7.94
C PRO A 43 5.67 -17.43 -8.51
N ILE A 44 5.42 -17.35 -9.82
CA ILE A 44 4.81 -18.43 -10.63
C ILE A 44 5.75 -18.91 -11.74
N TYR A 45 6.99 -18.40 -11.76
CA TYR A 45 8.00 -18.78 -12.73
C TYR A 45 8.30 -20.28 -12.66
N GLU A 46 8.01 -20.99 -13.76
CA GLU A 46 8.13 -22.44 -13.89
C GLU A 46 7.39 -23.24 -12.79
N ILE A 47 6.26 -22.74 -12.30
CA ILE A 47 5.51 -23.35 -11.18
C ILE A 47 5.13 -24.83 -11.38
N ASP A 48 5.05 -25.30 -12.62
CA ASP A 48 4.77 -26.71 -12.92
C ASP A 48 5.96 -27.66 -12.67
N THR A 49 7.16 -27.11 -12.44
CA THR A 49 8.35 -27.88 -12.04
C THR A 49 8.42 -27.99 -10.51
N GLU A 50 9.08 -29.04 -10.01
CA GLU A 50 9.31 -29.20 -8.57
C GLU A 50 10.05 -27.99 -7.98
N GLU A 51 11.04 -27.50 -8.71
CA GLU A 51 11.87 -26.35 -8.30
C GLU A 51 11.07 -25.04 -8.28
N GLY A 52 10.27 -24.76 -9.31
CA GLY A 52 9.41 -23.58 -9.36
C GLY A 52 8.34 -23.60 -8.27
N PHE A 53 7.74 -24.77 -8.01
CA PHE A 53 6.78 -24.93 -6.92
C PHE A 53 7.42 -24.74 -5.54
N ARG A 54 8.64 -25.27 -5.34
CA ARG A 54 9.44 -25.04 -4.13
C ARG A 54 9.72 -23.55 -3.91
N ARG A 55 10.13 -22.81 -4.95
CA ARG A 55 10.33 -21.35 -4.88
C ARG A 55 9.07 -20.62 -4.41
N ARG A 56 7.89 -21.05 -4.89
CA ARG A 56 6.61 -20.47 -4.46
C ARG A 56 6.34 -20.68 -2.97
N LEU A 57 6.50 -21.91 -2.48
CA LEU A 57 6.31 -22.22 -1.07
C LEU A 57 7.31 -21.48 -0.18
N GLU A 58 8.57 -21.36 -0.60
CA GLU A 58 9.59 -20.60 0.14
C GLU A 58 9.31 -19.11 0.17
N TRP A 59 8.81 -18.54 -0.93
CA TRP A 59 8.38 -17.14 -0.94
C TRP A 59 7.26 -16.91 0.07
N PHE A 60 6.21 -17.74 0.06
CA PHE A 60 5.14 -17.63 1.07
C PHE A 60 5.70 -17.79 2.48
N ARG A 61 6.58 -18.76 2.73
CA ARG A 61 7.23 -18.92 4.05
C ARG A 61 7.92 -17.63 4.51
N SER A 62 8.68 -16.99 3.61
CA SER A 62 9.36 -15.73 3.90
C SER A 62 8.39 -14.58 4.20
N VAL A 63 7.25 -14.55 3.51
CA VAL A 63 6.18 -13.58 3.77
C VAL A 63 5.58 -13.81 5.14
N PHE A 64 5.15 -15.05 5.45
CA PHE A 64 4.59 -15.43 6.75
C PHE A 64 5.57 -15.15 7.90
N GLU A 65 6.86 -15.41 7.72
CA GLU A 65 7.89 -15.05 8.69
C GLU A 65 7.96 -13.53 8.88
N LYS A 66 8.02 -12.77 7.79
CA LYS A 66 8.11 -11.31 7.83
C LYS A 66 6.90 -10.66 8.49
N ILE A 67 5.69 -11.19 8.27
CA ILE A 67 4.46 -10.67 8.87
C ILE A 67 4.17 -11.22 10.28
N GLY A 68 5.05 -12.08 10.81
CA GLY A 68 4.94 -12.64 12.16
C GLY A 68 3.81 -13.67 12.31
N GLU A 69 3.52 -14.40 11.24
CA GLU A 69 2.46 -15.40 11.14
C GLU A 69 2.98 -16.79 10.71
N LEU A 70 4.28 -17.06 10.89
CA LEU A 70 4.91 -18.33 10.51
C LEU A 70 4.19 -19.58 11.08
N ASP A 71 3.55 -19.47 12.25
CA ASP A 71 2.76 -20.55 12.85
C ASP A 71 1.62 -21.05 11.94
N TRP A 72 1.14 -20.23 11.00
CA TRP A 72 0.07 -20.56 10.05
C TRP A 72 0.60 -21.07 8.71
N PHE A 73 1.91 -21.00 8.46
CA PHE A 73 2.49 -21.35 7.17
C PHE A 73 2.26 -22.82 6.81
N GLU A 74 2.42 -23.76 7.75
CA GLU A 74 2.28 -25.19 7.46
C GLU A 74 0.86 -25.56 6.99
N GLU A 75 -0.17 -24.94 7.58
CA GLU A 75 -1.56 -25.13 7.15
C GLU A 75 -1.80 -24.53 5.77
N ALA A 76 -1.31 -23.31 5.52
CA ALA A 76 -1.41 -22.66 4.22
C ALA A 76 -0.68 -23.44 3.11
N ALA A 77 0.57 -23.86 3.37
CA ALA A 77 1.38 -24.65 2.45
C ALA A 77 0.71 -25.99 2.13
N LYS A 78 0.17 -26.67 3.14
CA LYS A 78 -0.63 -27.89 2.93
C LYS A 78 -1.84 -27.62 2.03
N GLY A 79 -2.59 -26.56 2.28
CA GLY A 79 -3.74 -26.17 1.45
C GLY A 79 -3.35 -25.93 -0.01
N ILE A 80 -2.22 -25.26 -0.24
CA ILE A 80 -1.66 -25.05 -1.58
C ILE A 80 -1.32 -26.41 -2.20
N VAL A 81 -0.50 -27.26 -1.57
CA VAL A 81 -0.13 -28.59 -2.09
C VAL A 81 -1.36 -29.43 -2.44
N ASP A 82 -2.30 -29.54 -1.50
CA ASP A 82 -3.57 -30.24 -1.67
C ASP A 82 -4.35 -29.76 -2.90
N SER A 83 -4.33 -28.46 -3.19
CA SER A 83 -5.04 -27.86 -4.33
C SER A 83 -4.49 -28.39 -5.65
N TYR A 84 -3.17 -28.42 -5.80
CA TYR A 84 -2.51 -28.92 -7.01
C TYR A 84 -2.72 -30.42 -7.20
N GLU A 85 -2.64 -31.20 -6.11
CA GLU A 85 -2.90 -32.65 -6.15
C GLU A 85 -4.36 -32.97 -6.51
N LYS A 86 -5.33 -32.25 -5.91
CA LYS A 86 -6.76 -32.44 -6.19
C LYS A 86 -7.10 -32.09 -7.64
N VAL A 87 -6.51 -31.03 -8.19
CA VAL A 87 -6.71 -30.65 -9.60
C VAL A 87 -6.10 -31.70 -10.54
N ARG A 88 -4.87 -32.16 -10.26
CA ARG A 88 -4.18 -33.20 -11.08
C ARG A 88 -4.88 -34.56 -11.04
N SER A 89 -5.55 -34.89 -9.94
CA SER A 89 -6.28 -36.15 -9.77
C SER A 89 -7.68 -36.16 -10.38
N VAL A 90 -8.15 -35.06 -10.96
CA VAL A 90 -9.44 -35.05 -11.67
C VAL A 90 -9.36 -35.99 -12.89
N GLY A 91 -10.25 -36.98 -12.94
CA GLY A 91 -10.31 -37.98 -14.01
C GLY A 91 -10.71 -37.40 -15.37
N GLN A 92 -10.41 -38.14 -16.44
CA GLN A 92 -10.86 -37.82 -17.80
C GLN A 92 -12.40 -37.87 -17.90
N GLY A 93 -12.98 -37.00 -18.74
CA GLY A 93 -14.43 -36.93 -18.96
C GLY A 93 -15.24 -36.31 -17.81
N ALA A 94 -14.60 -35.72 -16.80
CA ALA A 94 -15.28 -34.97 -15.76
C ALA A 94 -15.80 -33.62 -16.29
N ASN A 95 -17.01 -33.23 -15.87
CA ASN A 95 -17.54 -31.88 -16.09
C ASN A 95 -17.06 -30.97 -14.96
N ILE A 96 -16.25 -29.96 -15.29
CA ILE A 96 -15.67 -29.04 -14.31
C ILE A 96 -16.34 -27.69 -14.43
N ILE A 97 -16.78 -27.11 -13.31
CA ILE A 97 -17.27 -25.73 -13.25
C ILE A 97 -16.23 -24.90 -12.47
N VAL A 98 -15.58 -23.96 -13.15
CA VAL A 98 -14.66 -23.00 -12.51
C VAL A 98 -15.43 -21.74 -12.15
N TRP A 99 -15.48 -21.41 -10.87
CA TRP A 99 -16.09 -20.19 -10.36
C TRP A 99 -15.02 -19.12 -10.22
N HIS A 100 -15.21 -17.98 -10.87
CA HIS A 100 -14.21 -16.91 -10.86
C HIS A 100 -14.88 -15.54 -10.79
N GLY A 101 -14.19 -14.60 -10.15
CA GLY A 101 -14.53 -13.18 -10.20
C GLY A 101 -13.52 -12.39 -11.03
N GLU A 102 -13.81 -11.10 -11.23
CA GLU A 102 -12.91 -10.13 -11.86
C GLU A 102 -11.84 -9.66 -10.87
N ASN A 103 -10.96 -10.58 -10.46
CA ASN A 103 -9.77 -10.28 -9.68
C ASN A 103 -8.54 -11.03 -10.22
N ALA A 104 -7.35 -10.48 -9.99
CA ALA A 104 -6.09 -10.98 -10.54
C ALA A 104 -5.84 -12.46 -10.21
N SER A 105 -6.14 -12.87 -8.96
CA SER A 105 -5.92 -14.23 -8.49
C SER A 105 -6.80 -15.26 -9.22
N ASN A 106 -8.11 -15.01 -9.28
CA ASN A 106 -9.05 -15.90 -9.95
C ASN A 106 -8.81 -15.94 -11.46
N GLN A 107 -8.50 -14.80 -12.07
CA GLN A 107 -8.24 -14.71 -13.51
C GLN A 107 -6.93 -15.40 -13.91
N ALA A 108 -5.88 -15.30 -13.09
CA ALA A 108 -4.66 -16.09 -13.28
C ALA A 108 -4.92 -17.59 -13.03
N GLY A 109 -5.69 -17.92 -11.98
CA GLY A 109 -6.09 -19.27 -11.66
C GLY A 109 -6.91 -19.94 -12.76
N LEU A 110 -7.83 -19.22 -13.42
CA LEU A 110 -8.60 -19.71 -14.55
C LEU A 110 -7.68 -20.11 -15.73
N ARG A 111 -6.64 -19.31 -15.99
CA ARG A 111 -5.62 -19.60 -17.02
C ARG A 111 -4.80 -20.83 -16.67
N TYR A 112 -4.35 -20.93 -15.42
CA TYR A 112 -3.68 -22.11 -14.91
C TYR A 112 -4.54 -23.37 -15.04
N LEU A 113 -5.78 -23.34 -14.56
CA LEU A 113 -6.72 -24.47 -14.60
C LEU A 113 -7.00 -24.90 -16.05
N SER A 114 -7.14 -23.95 -16.98
CA SER A 114 -7.28 -24.24 -18.41
C SER A 114 -6.06 -24.99 -18.98
N SER A 115 -4.86 -24.72 -18.46
CA SER A 115 -3.62 -25.39 -18.90
C SER A 115 -3.49 -26.82 -18.39
N VAL A 116 -3.98 -27.12 -17.19
CA VAL A 116 -3.83 -28.44 -16.56
C VAL A 116 -5.06 -29.35 -16.72
N LEU A 117 -6.21 -28.80 -17.13
CA LEU A 117 -7.47 -29.52 -17.32
C LEU A 117 -7.85 -29.68 -18.81
N ASP A 118 -6.88 -29.61 -19.72
CA ASP A 118 -7.08 -29.53 -21.18
C ASP A 118 -8.11 -30.55 -21.73
N GLU A 119 -7.99 -31.81 -21.33
CA GLU A 119 -8.79 -32.92 -21.87
C GLU A 119 -10.18 -33.08 -21.23
N LYS A 120 -10.67 -32.06 -20.52
CA LYS A 120 -11.90 -32.15 -19.73
C LYS A 120 -12.92 -31.11 -20.17
N ASP A 121 -14.21 -31.43 -20.05
CA ASP A 121 -15.27 -30.48 -20.34
C ASP A 121 -15.31 -29.40 -19.26
N MET A 122 -14.80 -28.22 -19.61
CA MET A 122 -14.75 -27.07 -18.72
C MET A 122 -15.94 -26.14 -18.97
N TYR A 123 -16.56 -25.75 -17.86
CA TYR A 123 -17.60 -24.76 -17.74
C TYR A 123 -17.08 -23.66 -16.82
N GLU A 124 -17.62 -22.46 -16.96
CA GLU A 124 -17.30 -21.33 -16.11
C GLU A 124 -18.56 -20.68 -15.57
N LEU A 125 -18.43 -20.07 -14.39
CA LEU A 125 -19.35 -19.09 -13.87
C LEU A 125 -18.56 -17.86 -13.47
N ASP A 126 -18.81 -16.77 -14.19
CA ASP A 126 -18.26 -15.43 -13.93
C ASP A 126 -19.19 -14.69 -12.97
N ILE A 127 -18.74 -14.52 -11.74
CA ILE A 127 -19.52 -13.98 -10.64
C ILE A 127 -19.92 -12.53 -10.89
N SER A 128 -19.02 -11.76 -11.51
CA SER A 128 -19.22 -10.32 -11.75
C SER A 128 -20.36 -10.06 -12.75
N LYS A 129 -20.47 -10.92 -13.77
CA LYS A 129 -21.46 -10.79 -14.84
C LYS A 129 -22.81 -11.38 -14.48
N ALA A 130 -22.86 -12.22 -13.45
CA ALA A 130 -24.08 -12.91 -13.05
C ALA A 130 -24.89 -12.15 -11.98
N ILE A 131 -24.33 -11.11 -11.35
CA ILE A 131 -25.02 -10.37 -10.27
C ILE A 131 -25.75 -9.12 -10.77
N GLY A 132 -25.28 -8.52 -11.86
CA GLY A 132 -25.99 -7.42 -12.54
C GLY A 132 -27.40 -7.81 -13.04
N THR A 133 -27.71 -9.10 -13.07
CA THR A 133 -29.05 -9.63 -13.39
C THR A 133 -29.95 -9.81 -12.16
N VAL A 134 -29.43 -9.69 -10.93
CA VAL A 134 -30.11 -10.13 -9.69
C VAL A 134 -30.47 -8.97 -8.75
N ARG A 135 -29.76 -7.82 -8.77
CA ARG A 135 -29.94 -6.75 -7.76
C ARG A 135 -29.98 -5.33 -8.35
N GLY A 136 -30.98 -4.52 -7.92
CA GLY A 136 -31.26 -3.15 -8.37
C GLY A 136 -30.36 -2.04 -7.79
N GLU A 137 -30.90 -0.81 -7.64
CA GLU A 137 -30.21 0.51 -7.55
C GLU A 137 -29.04 0.71 -6.55
N ASN A 138 -28.73 -0.24 -5.66
CA ASN A 138 -27.52 -0.23 -4.84
C ASN A 138 -26.55 -1.32 -5.31
N GLU A 139 -26.03 -1.17 -6.54
CA GLU A 139 -25.18 -2.16 -7.20
C GLU A 139 -23.86 -2.38 -6.45
N TYR A 140 -23.79 -3.48 -5.71
CA TYR A 140 -22.54 -4.08 -5.26
C TYR A 140 -22.24 -5.28 -6.15
N ILE A 141 -21.09 -5.28 -6.82
CA ILE A 141 -20.61 -6.40 -7.62
C ILE A 141 -19.54 -7.14 -6.80
N PRO A 142 -19.86 -8.32 -6.23
CA PRO A 142 -18.89 -9.20 -5.61
C PRO A 142 -17.67 -9.44 -6.49
N ARG A 143 -16.49 -9.23 -5.90
CA ARG A 143 -15.20 -9.48 -6.55
C ARG A 143 -14.79 -10.94 -6.48
N SER A 144 -15.40 -11.71 -5.58
CA SER A 144 -15.17 -13.15 -5.41
C SER A 144 -16.41 -13.86 -4.85
N LEU A 145 -16.44 -15.19 -4.95
CA LEU A 145 -17.53 -16.01 -4.41
C LEU A 145 -17.62 -15.92 -2.89
N ALA A 146 -16.51 -15.60 -2.23
CA ALA A 146 -16.45 -15.43 -0.78
C ALA A 146 -17.26 -14.21 -0.28
N GLU A 147 -17.57 -13.26 -1.16
CA GLU A 147 -18.35 -12.06 -0.84
C GLU A 147 -19.87 -12.27 -1.07
N MET A 148 -20.29 -13.45 -1.52
CA MET A 148 -21.67 -13.77 -1.85
C MET A 148 -22.41 -14.45 -0.69
N SER A 149 -23.75 -14.27 -0.64
CA SER A 149 -24.60 -15.12 0.20
C SER A 149 -24.99 -16.41 -0.52
N PRO A 150 -25.34 -17.49 0.20
CA PRO A 150 -25.85 -18.72 -0.42
C PRO A 150 -27.10 -18.51 -1.26
N GLU A 151 -27.96 -17.55 -0.92
CA GLU A 151 -29.18 -17.23 -1.67
C GLU A 151 -28.84 -16.68 -3.05
N ASP A 152 -27.85 -15.79 -3.14
CA ASP A 152 -27.39 -15.22 -4.41
C ASP A 152 -26.80 -16.29 -5.35
N ILE A 153 -26.19 -17.34 -4.81
CA ILE A 153 -25.69 -18.47 -5.61
C ILE A 153 -26.85 -19.15 -6.36
N GLY A 154 -28.00 -19.28 -5.71
CA GLY A 154 -29.21 -19.88 -6.32
C GLY A 154 -29.70 -19.09 -7.53
N ASP A 155 -29.57 -17.77 -7.49
CA ASP A 155 -29.99 -16.90 -8.58
C ASP A 155 -29.02 -16.99 -9.77
N ILE A 156 -27.73 -17.21 -9.52
CA ILE A 156 -26.71 -17.14 -10.57
C ILE A 156 -26.24 -18.48 -11.13
N ILE A 157 -26.49 -19.60 -10.46
CA ILE A 157 -25.95 -20.90 -10.85
C ILE A 157 -26.40 -21.35 -12.25
N PHE A 158 -27.52 -20.84 -12.74
CA PHE A 158 -28.02 -21.12 -14.10
C PHE A 158 -27.23 -20.39 -15.21
N HIS A 159 -26.33 -19.45 -14.84
CA HIS A 159 -25.42 -18.79 -15.79
C HIS A 159 -24.14 -19.59 -16.07
N VAL A 160 -24.00 -20.80 -15.51
CA VAL A 160 -22.93 -21.73 -15.89
C VAL A 160 -22.95 -21.94 -17.41
N LYS A 161 -21.82 -21.64 -18.07
CA LYS A 161 -21.69 -21.78 -19.51
C LYS A 161 -20.47 -22.63 -19.86
N LYS A 162 -20.57 -23.37 -20.96
CA LYS A 162 -19.43 -24.14 -21.48
C LYS A 162 -18.35 -23.17 -21.96
N VAL A 163 -17.10 -23.48 -21.64
CA VAL A 163 -15.97 -22.70 -22.16
C VAL A 163 -15.70 -23.17 -23.58
N GLU A 164 -15.83 -22.24 -24.54
CA GLU A 164 -15.58 -22.52 -25.95
C GLU A 164 -14.11 -22.88 -26.20
N LYS A 165 -13.86 -23.71 -27.21
CA LYS A 165 -12.51 -24.23 -27.51
C LYS A 165 -11.51 -23.12 -27.78
N GLU A 166 -11.95 -22.06 -28.47
CA GLU A 166 -11.13 -20.89 -28.80
C GLU A 166 -10.75 -20.11 -27.54
N LYS A 167 -11.71 -19.87 -26.63
CA LYS A 167 -11.45 -19.23 -25.34
C LYS A 167 -10.51 -20.06 -24.48
N HIS A 168 -10.74 -21.37 -24.42
CA HIS A 168 -9.89 -22.29 -23.67
C HIS A 168 -8.45 -22.31 -24.20
N ALA A 169 -8.25 -22.30 -25.52
CA ALA A 169 -6.93 -22.19 -26.13
C ALA A 169 -6.24 -20.85 -25.82
N ALA A 170 -6.97 -19.74 -25.86
CA ALA A 170 -6.45 -18.42 -25.51
C ALA A 170 -5.98 -18.34 -24.05
N LEU A 171 -6.79 -18.84 -23.11
CA LEU A 171 -6.45 -18.86 -21.68
C LEU A 171 -5.16 -19.64 -21.39
N LYS A 172 -4.93 -20.74 -22.12
CA LYS A 172 -3.68 -21.51 -22.00
C LYS A 172 -2.47 -20.79 -22.53
N GLU A 173 -2.63 -20.10 -23.67
CA GLU A 173 -1.52 -19.34 -24.24
C GLU A 173 -1.15 -18.18 -23.31
N GLU A 174 -2.15 -17.49 -22.77
CA GLU A 174 -1.94 -16.47 -21.75
C GLU A 174 -1.29 -17.03 -20.48
N TRP A 175 -1.62 -18.26 -20.06
CA TRP A 175 -0.93 -18.93 -18.94
C TRP A 175 0.56 -19.09 -19.21
N LYS A 176 0.96 -19.50 -20.44
CA LYS A 176 2.38 -19.64 -20.80
C LYS A 176 3.14 -18.33 -20.63
N HIS A 177 2.54 -17.21 -21.04
CA HIS A 177 3.15 -15.90 -20.84
C HIS A 177 3.22 -15.50 -19.36
N LEU A 178 2.16 -15.75 -18.59
CA LEU A 178 2.13 -15.43 -17.17
C LEU A 178 3.16 -16.22 -16.35
N ARG A 179 3.32 -17.51 -16.62
CA ARG A 179 4.30 -18.35 -15.91
C ARG A 179 5.75 -18.07 -16.28
N ASP A 180 6.00 -17.24 -17.29
CA ASP A 180 7.35 -16.83 -17.70
C ASP A 180 7.68 -15.41 -17.16
N SER A 181 6.71 -14.75 -16.51
CA SER A 181 6.88 -13.43 -15.88
C SER A 181 7.65 -13.56 -14.56
N PRO A 182 8.70 -12.74 -14.36
CA PRO A 182 9.49 -12.73 -13.12
C PRO A 182 8.81 -12.00 -11.95
N GLU A 183 7.76 -11.23 -12.23
CA GLU A 183 7.08 -10.40 -11.22
C GLU A 183 6.34 -11.25 -10.17
N ASN A 184 6.48 -10.87 -8.90
CA ASN A 184 5.77 -11.53 -7.80
C ASN A 184 4.35 -11.01 -7.64
N LEU A 185 4.06 -9.79 -8.08
CA LEU A 185 2.74 -9.18 -7.97
C LEU A 185 2.04 -9.14 -9.33
N ARG A 186 0.73 -9.43 -9.33
CA ARG A 186 -0.12 -9.37 -10.51
C ARG A 186 -1.36 -8.55 -10.26
N ILE A 187 -1.76 -7.78 -11.26
CA ILE A 187 -3.00 -7.00 -11.27
C ILE A 187 -3.89 -7.41 -12.45
N LEU A 188 -5.19 -7.17 -12.31
CA LEU A 188 -6.16 -7.31 -13.39
C LEU A 188 -6.37 -5.94 -14.05
N LYS A 189 -6.24 -5.87 -15.38
CA LYS A 189 -6.53 -4.66 -16.16
C LYS A 189 -7.32 -5.05 -17.41
N GLY A 190 -8.61 -4.66 -17.43
CA GLY A 190 -9.56 -5.23 -18.39
C GLY A 190 -9.67 -6.74 -18.16
N GLU A 191 -9.61 -7.54 -19.22
CA GLU A 191 -9.64 -9.01 -19.12
C GLU A 191 -8.24 -9.64 -18.90
N GLY A 192 -7.17 -8.84 -18.97
CA GLY A 192 -5.78 -9.31 -18.91
C GLY A 192 -5.18 -9.25 -17.51
N VAL A 193 -4.36 -10.25 -17.17
CA VAL A 193 -3.56 -10.26 -15.94
C VAL A 193 -2.13 -9.85 -16.28
N PHE A 194 -1.55 -8.95 -15.49
CA PHE A 194 -0.22 -8.38 -15.76
C PHE A 194 0.65 -8.43 -14.50
N GLY A 195 1.90 -8.87 -14.68
CA GLY A 195 2.94 -8.71 -13.68
C GLY A 195 3.30 -7.23 -13.49
N VAL A 196 3.49 -6.83 -12.24
CA VAL A 196 3.93 -5.47 -11.85
C VAL A 196 5.02 -5.55 -10.78
N ASN A 197 5.77 -4.47 -10.61
CA ASN A 197 6.79 -4.37 -9.56
C ASN A 197 6.18 -4.52 -8.17
N ASP A 198 6.96 -5.05 -7.23
CA ASP A 198 6.51 -5.26 -5.84
C ASP A 198 6.08 -3.95 -5.17
N GLU A 199 6.68 -2.82 -5.57
CA GLU A 199 6.41 -1.45 -5.12
C GLU A 199 5.07 -0.87 -5.58
N TYR A 200 4.27 -1.59 -6.38
CA TYR A 200 3.04 -1.05 -6.99
C TYR A 200 2.09 -0.35 -5.99
N TYR A 201 2.00 -0.85 -4.76
CA TYR A 201 1.16 -0.28 -3.70
C TYR A 201 1.93 0.64 -2.72
N ASP A 202 3.24 0.83 -2.87
CA ASP A 202 4.06 1.56 -1.89
C ASP A 202 3.63 3.02 -1.75
N ASP A 203 3.32 3.69 -2.87
CA ASP A 203 2.84 5.08 -2.83
C ASP A 203 1.49 5.20 -2.12
N GLU A 204 0.57 4.25 -2.34
CA GLU A 204 -0.71 4.22 -1.64
C GLU A 204 -0.55 3.93 -0.14
N ILE A 205 0.41 3.07 0.23
CA ILE A 205 0.78 2.82 1.62
C ILE A 205 1.28 4.10 2.27
N LEU A 206 2.23 4.80 1.63
CA LEU A 206 2.78 6.07 2.12
C LEU A 206 1.68 7.14 2.28
N LEU A 207 0.79 7.28 1.30
CA LEU A 207 -0.35 8.20 1.35
C LEU A 207 -1.41 7.81 2.39
N SER A 208 -1.48 6.54 2.76
CA SER A 208 -2.42 6.04 3.77
C SER A 208 -1.91 6.20 5.20
N CYS A 209 -0.60 6.29 5.38
CA CYS A 209 0.04 6.71 6.61
C CYS A 209 -0.16 8.22 6.88
N THR A 210 0.18 8.67 8.09
CA THR A 210 0.23 10.09 8.46
C THR A 210 1.54 10.39 9.17
N TYR A 211 1.82 11.66 9.45
CA TYR A 211 2.94 12.04 10.33
C TYR A 211 2.70 11.67 11.80
N ASN A 212 1.45 11.45 12.19
CA ASN A 212 1.11 10.88 13.50
C ASN A 212 1.04 9.35 13.41
N PHE A 213 1.47 8.68 14.48
CA PHE A 213 1.37 7.22 14.60
C PHE A 213 -0.08 6.75 14.52
N LYS A 214 -0.32 5.72 13.71
CA LYS A 214 -1.60 5.01 13.58
C LYS A 214 -1.37 3.51 13.52
N LYS A 215 -2.35 2.72 13.98
CA LYS A 215 -2.30 1.26 13.91
C LYS A 215 -2.02 0.78 12.48
N ALA A 216 -1.05 -0.11 12.30
CA ALA A 216 -0.73 -0.69 10.99
C ALA A 216 -1.96 -1.36 10.35
N ALA A 217 -2.73 -2.12 11.13
CA ALA A 217 -4.00 -2.72 10.68
C ALA A 217 -5.01 -1.69 10.12
N ARG A 218 -5.01 -0.44 10.61
CA ARG A 218 -5.91 0.62 10.07
C ARG A 218 -5.41 1.17 8.75
N VAL A 219 -4.09 1.25 8.56
CA VAL A 219 -3.48 1.63 7.28
C VAL A 219 -3.77 0.55 6.23
N ILE A 220 -3.47 -0.72 6.56
CA ILE A 220 -3.71 -1.89 5.69
C ILE A 220 -5.19 -1.97 5.29
N GLY A 221 -6.12 -1.95 6.25
CA GLY A 221 -7.55 -2.03 5.95
C GLY A 221 -8.08 -0.86 5.11
N LYS A 222 -7.50 0.34 5.26
CA LYS A 222 -7.85 1.49 4.42
C LYS A 222 -7.45 1.28 2.96
N ILE A 223 -6.27 0.72 2.72
CA ILE A 223 -5.77 0.41 1.37
C ILE A 223 -6.67 -0.66 0.73
N MET A 224 -6.91 -1.77 1.44
CA MET A 224 -7.79 -2.84 0.95
C MET A 224 -9.20 -2.35 0.62
N GLY A 225 -9.75 -1.43 1.43
CA GLY A 225 -11.09 -0.89 1.21
C GLY A 225 -11.18 0.15 0.09
N LYS A 226 -10.05 0.75 -0.34
CA LYS A 226 -10.00 1.74 -1.41
C LYS A 226 -9.46 1.18 -2.73
N SER A 227 -8.70 0.09 -2.67
CA SER A 227 -8.11 -0.55 -3.83
C SER A 227 -9.19 -1.10 -4.74
N GLU A 228 -9.10 -0.74 -6.03
CA GLU A 228 -9.90 -1.35 -7.10
C GLU A 228 -9.57 -2.84 -7.25
N GLN A 229 -8.29 -3.20 -7.07
CA GLN A 229 -7.84 -4.58 -7.05
C GLN A 229 -8.25 -5.28 -5.74
N LEU A 230 -8.67 -6.54 -5.84
CA LEU A 230 -8.84 -7.41 -4.66
C LEU A 230 -7.45 -7.87 -4.20
N ILE A 231 -6.94 -7.27 -3.13
CA ILE A 231 -5.64 -7.57 -2.53
C ILE A 231 -5.80 -7.89 -1.03
N GLY A 232 -5.06 -8.90 -0.57
CA GLY A 232 -5.09 -9.35 0.82
C GLY A 232 -4.24 -8.51 1.78
N ASP A 233 -4.58 -8.56 3.07
CA ASP A 233 -3.84 -7.90 4.14
C ASP A 233 -2.40 -8.39 4.26
N MET A 234 -2.16 -9.69 4.06
CA MET A 234 -0.83 -10.32 4.07
C MET A 234 0.16 -9.58 3.16
N TYR A 235 -0.22 -9.31 1.91
CA TYR A 235 0.68 -8.67 0.94
C TYR A 235 0.93 -7.19 1.27
N ILE A 236 -0.10 -6.47 1.74
CA ILE A 236 0.05 -5.08 2.16
C ILE A 236 0.90 -4.96 3.44
N ASP A 237 0.76 -5.87 4.41
CA ASP A 237 1.65 -5.92 5.59
C ASP A 237 3.09 -6.24 5.17
N TYR A 238 3.29 -7.19 4.25
CA TYR A 238 4.60 -7.49 3.68
C TYR A 238 5.29 -6.25 3.08
N ARG A 239 4.57 -5.47 2.26
CA ARG A 239 5.08 -4.22 1.67
C ARG A 239 5.27 -3.11 2.71
N LEU A 240 4.34 -2.95 3.65
CA LEU A 240 4.46 -2.00 4.75
C LEU A 240 5.75 -2.23 5.56
N ARG A 241 6.10 -3.49 5.81
CA ARG A 241 7.35 -3.85 6.50
C ARG A 241 8.59 -3.60 5.66
N ALA A 242 8.54 -3.80 4.34
CA ALA A 242 9.61 -3.39 3.44
C ALA A 242 9.84 -1.86 3.48
N LEU A 243 8.77 -1.07 3.60
CA LEU A 243 8.86 0.39 3.78
C LEU A 243 9.42 0.81 5.15
N ILE A 244 9.18 0.00 6.19
CA ILE A 244 9.81 0.19 7.51
C ILE A 244 11.31 -0.11 7.45
N GLU A 245 11.69 -1.22 6.84
CA GLU A 245 13.09 -1.63 6.67
C GLU A 245 13.90 -0.60 5.85
N SER A 246 13.29 -0.05 4.80
CA SER A 246 13.88 1.02 3.98
C SER A 246 13.80 2.42 4.63
N LYS A 247 13.32 2.52 5.87
CA LYS A 247 13.22 3.77 6.67
C LYS A 247 12.34 4.86 6.03
N LYS A 248 11.45 4.50 5.10
CA LYS A 248 10.42 5.40 4.58
C LYS A 248 9.24 5.54 5.54
N ILE A 249 9.01 4.50 6.35
CA ILE A 249 8.00 4.46 7.41
C ILE A 249 8.69 4.15 8.74
N GLU A 250 8.24 4.80 9.79
CA GLU A 250 8.68 4.49 11.15
C GLU A 250 7.64 3.60 11.83
N GLY A 251 8.09 2.51 12.44
CA GLY A 251 7.29 1.60 13.24
C GLY A 251 7.58 1.73 14.73
N ARG A 252 6.54 1.70 15.56
CA ARG A 252 6.65 1.69 17.03
C ARG A 252 5.77 0.59 17.62
N GLY A 253 6.27 -0.07 18.66
CA GLY A 253 5.56 -1.14 19.37
C GLY A 253 6.14 -2.51 19.02
N SER A 254 5.35 -3.57 19.27
CA SER A 254 5.77 -4.93 18.93
C SER A 254 5.50 -5.18 17.46
N ILE A 255 6.54 -5.16 16.62
CA ILE A 255 6.44 -5.42 15.17
C ILE A 255 6.30 -6.93 14.90
N LYS A 256 5.41 -7.60 15.65
CA LYS A 256 5.07 -9.02 15.46
C LYS A 256 3.91 -9.14 14.51
N ARG A 257 2.70 -8.74 14.92
CA ARG A 257 1.50 -8.76 14.07
C ARG A 257 1.05 -7.34 13.75
N MET A 258 0.38 -7.13 12.62
CA MET A 258 -0.13 -5.81 12.17
C MET A 258 -1.02 -5.06 13.18
N ARG A 259 -1.57 -5.75 14.20
CA ARG A 259 -2.42 -5.15 15.24
C ARG A 259 -1.60 -4.61 16.43
N ASP A 260 -0.34 -5.02 16.54
CA ASP A 260 0.50 -4.81 17.72
C ASP A 260 1.45 -3.61 17.59
N PHE A 261 1.54 -2.99 16.41
CA PHE A 261 2.38 -1.82 16.17
C PHE A 261 1.65 -0.68 15.46
N ASP A 262 2.22 0.50 15.63
CA ASP A 262 1.79 1.73 14.99
C ASP A 262 2.84 2.19 13.98
N VAL A 263 2.39 2.86 12.91
CA VAL A 263 3.22 3.37 11.82
C VAL A 263 2.97 4.86 11.56
N ARG A 264 4.00 5.56 11.08
CA ARG A 264 3.92 6.90 10.49
C ARG A 264 4.86 7.03 9.29
N VAL A 265 4.54 7.91 8.35
CA VAL A 265 5.51 8.27 7.28
C VAL A 265 6.69 8.99 7.94
N LYS A 266 7.91 8.66 7.53
CA LYS A 266 9.08 9.43 7.93
C LYS A 266 9.03 10.80 7.25
N TYR A 267 8.92 11.86 8.03
CA TYR A 267 9.03 13.22 7.50
C TYR A 267 10.48 13.52 7.10
N SER A 268 10.68 14.22 5.99
CA SER A 268 12.00 14.74 5.60
C SER A 268 11.95 16.25 5.57
N LEU A 269 12.62 16.88 6.54
CA LEU A 269 12.75 18.33 6.61
C LEU A 269 13.56 18.86 5.41
N ASN A 270 14.49 18.05 4.89
CA ASN A 270 15.24 18.38 3.69
C ASN A 270 14.35 18.51 2.46
N GLU A 271 13.51 17.50 2.21
CA GLU A 271 12.61 17.53 1.04
C GLU A 271 11.59 18.66 1.16
N PHE A 272 11.17 19.01 2.38
CA PHE A 272 10.33 20.17 2.63
C PHE A 272 11.03 21.49 2.27
N PHE A 273 12.24 21.75 2.79
CA PHE A 273 12.95 23.00 2.51
C PHE A 273 13.40 23.12 1.06
N LYS A 274 13.83 22.01 0.43
CA LYS A 274 14.10 21.98 -1.01
C LYS A 274 12.88 22.40 -1.83
N ALA A 275 11.71 21.85 -1.51
CA ALA A 275 10.47 22.20 -2.22
C ALA A 275 10.04 23.65 -1.94
N LEU A 276 10.16 24.12 -0.69
CA LEU A 276 9.79 25.47 -0.28
C LEU A 276 10.68 26.53 -0.94
N PHE A 277 12.00 26.36 -0.86
CA PHE A 277 12.98 27.33 -1.35
C PHE A 277 13.37 27.13 -2.81
N LYS A 278 12.94 26.02 -3.44
CA LYS A 278 13.29 25.62 -4.81
C LYS A 278 14.80 25.62 -5.04
N LYS A 279 15.55 25.17 -4.03
CA LYS A 279 17.01 25.19 -4.00
C LYS A 279 17.51 23.89 -3.37
N GLU A 280 18.53 23.30 -3.95
CA GLU A 280 19.19 22.13 -3.36
C GLU A 280 20.21 22.58 -2.33
N CYS A 281 20.33 21.82 -1.24
CA CYS A 281 21.29 22.04 -0.18
C CYS A 281 22.04 20.74 0.04
N ASP A 282 23.36 20.78 -0.11
CA ASP A 282 24.25 19.68 0.19
C ASP A 282 24.65 19.70 1.66
N LYS A 283 25.00 18.53 2.18
CA LYS A 283 25.50 18.42 3.56
C LYS A 283 26.93 18.91 3.67
N ASP A 284 27.26 19.48 4.82
CA ASP A 284 28.65 19.73 5.22
C ASP A 284 29.37 18.43 5.65
N GLU A 285 30.61 18.55 6.12
CA GLU A 285 31.42 17.42 6.59
C GLU A 285 30.84 16.72 7.84
N ASP A 286 30.07 17.45 8.65
CA ASP A 286 29.43 16.95 9.87
C ASP A 286 28.03 16.36 9.60
N GLY A 287 27.53 16.46 8.36
CA GLY A 287 26.28 15.85 7.91
C GLY A 287 25.05 16.77 8.04
N PHE A 288 25.23 18.07 8.17
CA PHE A 288 24.17 19.06 8.29
C PHE A 288 23.93 19.82 6.98
N TYR A 289 22.66 20.15 6.73
CA TYR A 289 22.20 21.06 5.69
C TYR A 289 22.09 22.47 6.28
N HIS A 290 22.43 23.48 5.48
CA HIS A 290 22.44 24.88 5.89
C HIS A 290 21.70 25.76 4.89
N TYR A 291 20.62 26.38 5.35
CA TYR A 291 19.98 27.50 4.64
C TYR A 291 20.27 28.80 5.36
N LEU A 292 20.65 29.81 4.58
CA LEU A 292 20.85 31.18 5.02
C LEU A 292 19.75 32.04 4.40
N ILE A 293 18.96 32.69 5.23
CA ILE A 293 17.82 33.50 4.80
C ILE A 293 18.11 34.95 5.22
N GLU A 294 18.02 35.87 4.26
CA GLU A 294 18.23 37.29 4.48
C GLU A 294 16.96 38.06 4.10
N GLU A 295 16.52 38.96 4.98
CA GLU A 295 15.49 39.95 4.65
C GLU A 295 16.17 41.22 4.15
N ASN A 296 15.89 41.58 2.89
CA ASN A 296 16.37 42.81 2.26
C ASN A 296 15.21 43.65 1.70
N GLU A 297 15.53 44.80 1.12
CA GLU A 297 14.53 45.75 0.59
C GLU A 297 13.67 45.19 -0.57
N TYR A 298 14.12 44.11 -1.21
CA TYR A 298 13.42 43.42 -2.30
C TYR A 298 12.67 42.16 -1.84
N GLY A 299 12.77 41.79 -0.56
CA GLY A 299 12.12 40.64 0.05
C GLY A 299 13.12 39.65 0.66
N LEU A 300 12.77 38.37 0.62
CA LEU A 300 13.59 37.30 1.20
C LEU A 300 14.51 36.69 0.15
N GLU A 301 15.80 36.69 0.45
CA GLU A 301 16.82 35.95 -0.29
C GLU A 301 17.20 34.68 0.47
N VAL A 302 17.32 33.57 -0.26
CA VAL A 302 17.64 32.26 0.32
C VAL A 302 18.91 31.69 -0.33
N ASP A 303 19.93 31.48 0.49
CA ASP A 303 21.18 30.86 0.10
C ASP A 303 21.45 29.53 0.81
N THR A 304 22.37 28.76 0.24
CA THR A 304 22.85 27.48 0.77
C THR A 304 24.35 27.55 0.90
N VAL A 305 24.89 27.11 2.04
CA VAL A 305 26.28 27.41 2.39
C VAL A 305 27.01 26.11 2.74
N TYR A 306 28.25 25.97 2.25
CA TYR A 306 29.19 24.98 2.76
C TYR A 306 29.92 25.57 3.97
N ILE A 307 29.82 24.93 5.14
CA ILE A 307 30.47 25.42 6.36
C ILE A 307 32.00 25.35 6.20
N GLY A 308 32.63 26.51 6.12
CA GLY A 308 34.09 26.68 6.10
C GLY A 308 34.51 28.11 6.47
N ASP A 309 35.70 28.53 6.05
CA ASP A 309 36.24 29.88 6.34
C ASP A 309 35.41 31.05 5.79
N TRP A 310 34.39 30.75 4.98
CA TRP A 310 33.43 31.71 4.44
C TRP A 310 32.59 32.41 5.53
N TRP A 311 32.15 31.70 6.57
CA TRP A 311 31.34 32.26 7.68
C TRP A 311 32.03 33.41 8.42
N LYS A 312 33.37 33.41 8.46
CA LYS A 312 34.15 34.47 9.11
C LYS A 312 34.20 35.77 8.29
N ARG A 313 33.70 35.76 7.05
CA ARG A 313 33.81 36.86 6.08
C ARG A 313 32.46 37.41 5.63
N VAL A 314 31.36 36.83 6.09
CA VAL A 314 29.99 37.22 5.73
C VAL A 314 29.42 38.13 6.79
N ASP A 315 28.75 39.20 6.38
CA ASP A 315 27.98 40.04 7.28
C ASP A 315 26.73 39.29 7.72
N MET A 316 26.70 38.87 8.98
CA MET A 316 25.58 38.15 9.58
C MET A 316 24.44 39.08 10.00
N SER A 317 24.56 40.38 9.79
CA SER A 317 23.48 41.33 10.08
C SER A 317 22.22 40.96 9.30
N ASN A 318 21.11 40.77 10.03
CA ASN A 318 19.77 40.46 9.50
C ASN A 318 19.65 39.11 8.77
N LYS A 319 20.41 38.09 9.23
CA LYS A 319 20.38 36.74 8.65
C LYS A 319 19.83 35.70 9.61
N LEU A 320 19.04 34.78 9.07
CA LEU A 320 18.53 33.58 9.74
C LEU A 320 19.23 32.36 9.15
N ILE A 321 19.86 31.58 10.03
CA ILE A 321 20.45 30.29 9.71
C ILE A 321 19.47 29.20 10.11
N LEU A 322 19.22 28.26 9.20
CA LEU A 322 18.52 27.01 9.46
C LEU A 322 19.50 25.85 9.26
N ASP A 323 19.75 25.10 10.31
CA ASP A 323 20.65 23.94 10.31
C ASP A 323 19.86 22.68 10.62
N TYR A 324 20.02 21.60 9.83
CA TYR A 324 19.40 20.32 10.17
C TYR A 324 20.07 19.11 9.52
N ASP A 325 19.77 17.91 10.00
CA ASP A 325 20.31 16.66 9.44
C ASP A 325 19.21 15.72 8.86
N ASP A 326 19.61 14.55 8.37
CA ASP A 326 18.71 13.51 7.82
C ASP A 326 17.79 12.84 8.89
N SER A 327 18.02 13.15 10.17
CA SER A 327 17.15 12.77 11.28
C SER A 327 16.14 13.85 11.64
N ASN A 328 16.14 14.98 10.93
CA ASN A 328 15.39 16.21 11.25
C ASN A 328 15.78 16.82 12.60
N MET A 329 17.01 16.56 13.08
CA MET A 329 17.55 17.31 14.20
C MET A 329 17.84 18.72 13.71
N PHE A 330 17.10 19.71 14.22
CA PHE A 330 17.07 21.06 13.69
C PHE A 330 17.60 22.07 14.70
N SER A 331 18.33 23.06 14.21
CA SER A 331 18.75 24.25 14.94
C SER A 331 18.48 25.49 14.09
N LEU A 332 18.28 26.63 14.75
CA LEU A 332 18.23 27.92 14.07
C LEU A 332 18.98 28.98 14.86
N THR A 333 19.59 29.92 14.15
CA THR A 333 20.16 31.12 14.75
C THR A 333 19.73 32.33 13.95
N TRP A 334 19.10 33.32 14.59
CA TRP A 334 18.68 34.55 13.97
C TRP A 334 19.49 35.73 14.48
N PHE A 335 20.09 36.46 13.55
CA PHE A 335 20.85 37.67 13.80
C PHE A 335 20.06 38.87 13.28
N LYS A 336 20.00 39.95 14.08
CA LYS A 336 19.43 41.23 13.69
C LYS A 336 20.38 42.35 14.07
N GLU A 337 20.70 43.23 13.14
CA GLU A 337 21.67 44.33 13.34
C GLU A 337 23.03 43.85 13.91
N GLY A 338 23.48 42.67 13.48
CA GLY A 338 24.75 42.06 13.90
C GLY A 338 24.71 41.40 15.29
N VAL A 339 23.56 41.41 15.98
CA VAL A 339 23.37 40.79 17.29
C VAL A 339 22.56 39.50 17.14
N GLU A 340 23.00 38.43 17.82
CA GLU A 340 22.21 37.20 17.93
C GLU A 340 20.95 37.47 18.76
N LEU A 341 19.78 37.37 18.12
CA LEU A 341 18.50 37.66 18.73
C LEU A 341 17.83 36.39 19.27
N ILE A 342 17.90 35.29 18.52
CA ILE A 342 17.31 34.00 18.89
C ILE A 342 18.27 32.88 18.48
N ARG A 343 18.44 31.90 19.37
CA ARG A 343 19.11 30.63 19.08
C ARG A 343 18.28 29.47 19.61
N ILE A 344 18.00 28.50 18.74
CA ILE A 344 17.37 27.23 19.09
C ILE A 344 18.32 26.13 18.65
N ASN A 345 18.65 25.21 19.56
CA ASN A 345 19.59 24.13 19.28
C ASN A 345 18.92 22.77 19.47
N HIS A 346 19.19 21.85 18.56
CA HIS A 346 18.94 20.41 18.69
C HIS A 346 17.48 20.07 19.04
N VAL A 347 16.55 20.54 18.22
CA VAL A 347 15.13 20.19 18.32
C VAL A 347 14.78 19.19 17.23
N LEU A 348 14.22 18.05 17.61
CA LEU A 348 13.72 17.08 16.64
C LEU A 348 12.42 17.59 16.00
N ILE A 349 12.39 17.75 14.68
CA ILE A 349 11.19 18.19 13.95
C ILE A 349 10.46 16.97 13.39
N GLY A 350 9.21 16.80 13.82
CA GLY A 350 8.35 15.70 13.37
C GLY A 350 7.58 16.02 12.09
N ARG A 351 7.31 17.30 11.83
CA ARG A 351 6.71 17.80 10.59
C ARG A 351 6.90 19.31 10.45
N ALA A 352 6.88 19.82 9.23
CA ALA A 352 6.72 21.24 8.96
C ALA A 352 5.58 21.50 7.96
N GLU A 353 5.02 22.70 8.04
CA GLU A 353 3.97 23.20 7.15
C GLU A 353 4.30 24.64 6.74
N TYR A 354 4.03 24.98 5.48
CA TYR A 354 4.02 26.35 5.01
C TYR A 354 2.59 26.89 5.09
N LYS A 355 2.40 28.05 5.71
CA LYS A 355 1.11 28.71 5.89
C LYS A 355 1.07 30.04 5.21
N THR A 356 -0.12 30.36 4.71
CA THR A 356 -0.47 31.67 4.20
C THR A 356 -1.76 32.11 4.87
N GLU A 357 -1.72 33.27 5.54
CA GLU A 357 -2.88 33.88 6.20
C GLU A 357 -3.08 35.29 5.65
N GLU A 358 -4.31 35.66 5.34
CA GLU A 358 -4.67 36.99 4.87
C GLU A 358 -5.61 37.64 5.89
N TYR A 359 -5.26 38.83 6.36
CA TYR A 359 -6.05 39.60 7.32
C TYR A 359 -5.93 41.10 7.07
N VAL A 360 -6.84 41.87 7.66
CA VAL A 360 -6.77 43.34 7.66
C VAL A 360 -6.10 43.76 8.97
N ASP A 361 -5.01 44.51 8.88
CA ASP A 361 -4.28 44.99 10.06
C ASP A 361 -5.02 46.14 10.77
N GLU A 362 -4.44 46.62 11.88
CA GLU A 362 -5.01 47.74 12.66
C GLU A 362 -5.12 49.06 11.86
N ASN A 363 -4.36 49.19 10.76
CA ASN A 363 -4.37 50.35 9.88
C ASN A 363 -5.36 50.20 8.72
N GLY A 364 -6.05 49.07 8.60
CA GLY A 364 -6.97 48.79 7.50
C GLY A 364 -6.28 48.25 6.24
N GLU A 365 -5.01 47.87 6.31
CA GLU A 365 -4.26 47.32 5.17
C GLU A 365 -4.43 45.80 5.09
N ASN A 366 -4.60 45.27 3.88
CA ASN A 366 -4.61 43.83 3.66
C ASN A 366 -3.18 43.29 3.76
N VAL A 367 -2.92 42.52 4.80
CA VAL A 367 -1.63 41.86 5.03
C VAL A 367 -1.75 40.39 4.65
N LYS A 368 -0.79 39.93 3.86
CA LYS A 368 -0.58 38.51 3.57
C LYS A 368 0.64 38.03 4.35
N GLU A 369 0.39 37.23 5.38
CA GLU A 369 1.42 36.59 6.19
C GLU A 369 1.80 35.24 5.58
N GLU A 370 3.11 35.02 5.41
CA GLU A 370 3.66 33.75 4.96
C GLU A 370 4.60 33.21 6.04
N SER A 371 4.39 31.97 6.50
CA SER A 371 5.17 31.40 7.59
C SER A 371 5.49 29.92 7.41
N VAL A 372 6.63 29.50 7.95
CA VAL A 372 7.01 28.10 8.14
C VAL A 372 6.74 27.72 9.59
N VAL A 373 5.96 26.68 9.81
CA VAL A 373 5.66 26.16 11.15
C VAL A 373 6.31 24.78 11.30
N LEU A 374 7.33 24.69 12.13
CA LEU A 374 8.07 23.47 12.47
C LEU A 374 7.49 22.86 13.76
N HIS A 375 6.84 21.70 13.67
CA HIS A 375 6.25 21.02 14.82
C HIS A 375 7.28 20.06 15.43
N MET A 376 7.52 20.21 16.73
CA MET A 376 8.53 19.42 17.45
C MET A 376 8.02 17.99 17.71
N ASP A 377 8.89 16.99 17.60
CA ASP A 377 8.60 15.58 17.91
C ASP A 377 9.02 15.23 19.33
N ASN A 378 8.43 15.92 20.31
CA ASN A 378 8.74 15.74 21.74
C ASN A 378 7.52 15.32 22.57
N GLY A 379 6.44 14.90 21.92
CA GLY A 379 5.18 14.53 22.57
C GLY A 379 4.36 15.71 23.13
N SER A 380 4.84 16.94 22.97
CA SER A 380 4.09 18.17 23.26
C SER A 380 3.67 18.84 21.95
N ASN A 381 2.57 19.60 21.94
CA ASN A 381 2.13 20.36 20.76
C ASN A 381 2.94 21.66 20.57
N GLN A 382 4.25 21.62 20.79
CA GLN A 382 5.15 22.75 20.63
C GLN A 382 5.56 22.91 19.16
N TYR A 383 5.72 24.16 18.75
CA TYR A 383 6.17 24.50 17.41
C TYR A 383 7.04 25.75 17.39
N ILE A 384 7.87 25.86 16.35
CA ILE A 384 8.59 27.07 15.97
C ILE A 384 7.86 27.63 14.75
N GLN A 385 7.40 28.87 14.82
CA GLN A 385 6.85 29.58 13.67
C GLN A 385 7.85 30.63 13.22
N ILE A 386 8.35 30.46 12.00
CA ILE A 386 9.22 31.40 11.30
C ILE A 386 8.33 32.14 10.32
N GLN A 387 7.93 33.35 10.67
CA GLN A 387 7.27 34.26 9.75
C GLN A 387 8.31 34.77 8.74
N MET A 388 7.98 34.60 7.47
CA MET A 388 8.81 34.96 6.33
C MET A 388 8.37 36.29 5.73
N ARG A 389 7.05 36.57 5.72
CA ARG A 389 6.48 37.85 5.25
C ARG A 389 5.35 38.35 6.15
N PRO A 390 5.08 39.67 6.20
CA PRO A 390 5.80 40.76 5.51
C PRO A 390 7.20 41.04 6.06
N HIS A 391 7.42 40.74 7.34
CA HIS A 391 8.72 40.89 8.00
C HIS A 391 9.12 39.60 8.69
N MET A 392 10.42 39.33 8.73
CA MET A 392 10.92 38.13 9.37
C MET A 392 10.73 38.22 10.88
N SER A 393 10.06 37.23 11.46
CA SER A 393 9.93 37.10 12.90
C SER A 393 9.86 35.63 13.31
N ILE A 394 10.29 35.31 14.53
CA ILE A 394 10.28 33.94 15.04
C ILE A 394 9.52 33.91 16.35
N ARG A 395 8.59 32.96 16.47
CA ARG A 395 7.80 32.74 17.68
C ARG A 395 7.84 31.27 18.07
N LEU A 396 7.95 31.00 19.36
CA LEU A 396 7.73 29.69 19.95
C LEU A 396 6.30 29.62 20.45
N GLY A 397 5.56 28.61 20.00
CA GLY A 397 4.17 28.41 20.38
C GLY A 397 3.92 27.02 20.91
N SER A 398 2.79 26.88 21.61
CA SER A 398 2.19 25.59 21.98
C SER A 398 0.73 25.63 21.58
N ARG A 399 0.21 24.62 20.86
CA ARG A 399 -1.24 24.48 20.76
C ARG A 399 -1.76 24.02 22.13
N GLU A 400 -2.56 24.83 22.79
CA GLU A 400 -3.42 24.31 23.86
C GLU A 400 -4.23 23.16 23.27
N CYS A 401 -4.27 22.02 23.96
CA CYS A 401 -5.27 21.01 23.66
C CYS A 401 -6.63 21.73 23.68
N PRO A 402 -7.48 21.59 22.64
CA PRO A 402 -8.88 21.99 22.79
C PRO A 402 -9.38 21.28 24.05
N ASN A 403 -9.91 22.04 25.00
CA ASN A 403 -10.37 21.55 26.29
C ASN A 403 -11.07 20.19 26.16
N GLN A 404 -10.67 19.26 27.04
CA GLN A 404 -11.28 17.94 27.22
C GLN A 404 -12.79 18.00 27.39
#